data_AF-A0A2D7RV97-F1
#
_entry.id   AF-A0A2D7RV97-F1
#
_cell.length_a   1.000
_cell.length_b   1.000
_cell.length_c   1.000
_cell.angle_alpha   90.00
_cell.angle_beta   90.00
_cell.angle_gamma   90.00
#
_symmetry.space_group_name_H-M   'P 1'
#
loop_
_entity.id
_entity.type
_entity.pdbx_description
1 polymer ?
#
loop_
_entity_poly.entity_id
_entity_poly.type
_entity_poly.pdbx_seq_one_letter_code
_entity_poly.pdbx_strand_id
1 'polypeptide(L)' 'MAILQTKIKVKSTQFAANAKAMQAKVDDLNQTLESIAKGGGTNSCERHVSRGKLLPRDRILGLLDQDT' A
#
# COMPACT_ATOMS: atom_id res chain seq x y z
N MET A 1 27.69 21.57 -3.32
CA MET A 1 26.76 20.47 -2.99
C MET A 1 27.48 19.16 -3.24
N ALA A 2 27.49 18.22 -2.30
CA ALA A 2 28.16 16.93 -2.51
C ALA A 2 27.25 16.02 -3.36
N ILE A 3 27.70 15.68 -4.57
CA ILE A 3 26.97 14.78 -5.46
C ILE A 3 27.37 13.33 -5.12
N LEU A 4 26.37 12.49 -4.83
CA LEU A 4 26.57 11.05 -4.67
C LEU A 4 26.53 10.39 -6.05
N GLN A 5 27.69 9.91 -6.51
CA GLN A 5 27.79 9.17 -7.76
C GLN A 5 27.43 7.70 -7.52
N THR A 6 26.32 7.26 -8.12
CA THR A 6 25.89 5.85 -8.03
C THR A 6 26.86 4.93 -8.76
N LYS A 7 27.18 3.79 -8.15
CA LYS A 7 27.95 2.71 -8.78
C LYS A 7 27.05 1.56 -9.26
N ILE A 8 25.73 1.69 -9.08
CA ILE A 8 24.77 0.66 -9.46
C ILE A 8 24.63 0.62 -10.99
N LYS A 9 24.74 -0.59 -11.55
CA LYS A 9 24.47 -0.84 -12.98
C LYS A 9 23.05 -1.34 -13.16
N VAL A 10 22.14 -0.43 -13.51
CA VAL A 10 20.69 -0.71 -13.64
C VAL A 10 20.38 -1.79 -14.69
N LYS A 11 21.21 -1.93 -15.73
CA LYS A 11 21.05 -2.95 -16.79
C LYS A 11 21.75 -4.29 -16.48
N SER A 12 22.29 -4.46 -15.27
CA SER A 12 22.95 -5.71 -14.88
C SER A 12 21.94 -6.80 -14.53
N THR A 13 22.30 -8.06 -14.75
CA THR A 13 21.52 -9.23 -14.35
C THR A 13 21.32 -9.29 -12.83
N GLN A 14 22.35 -8.90 -12.06
CA GLN A 14 22.28 -8.81 -10.60
C GLN A 14 21.24 -7.78 -10.13
N PHE A 15 21.18 -6.60 -10.77
CA PHE A 15 20.17 -5.61 -10.46
C PHE A 15 18.76 -6.15 -10.73
N ALA A 16 18.55 -6.80 -11.88
CA ALA A 16 17.27 -7.40 -12.22
C ALA A 16 16.85 -8.50 -11.22
N ALA A 17 17.79 -9.35 -10.79
CA ALA A 17 17.54 -10.37 -9.78
C ALA A 17 17.15 -9.76 -8.42
N ASN A 18 17.88 -8.72 -7.98
CA ASN A 18 17.59 -8.01 -6.73
C ASN A 18 16.23 -7.31 -6.78
N ALA A 19 15.92 -6.64 -7.89
CA ALA A 19 14.64 -5.97 -8.10
C ALA A 19 13.49 -6.98 -8.05
N LYS A 20 13.62 -8.12 -8.73
CA LYS A 20 12.60 -9.20 -8.70
C LYS A 20 12.39 -9.75 -7.28
N ALA A 21 13.46 -10.00 -6.53
CA ALA A 21 13.38 -10.50 -5.17
C ALA A 21 12.71 -9.50 -4.22
N MET A 22 12.99 -8.20 -4.39
CA MET A 22 12.31 -7.16 -3.60
C MET A 22 10.84 -7.02 -4.00
N GLN A 23 10.54 -7.04 -5.30
CA GLN A 23 9.18 -6.90 -5.81
C GLN A 23 8.27 -7.99 -5.23
N ALA A 24 8.72 -9.24 -5.18
CA ALA A 24 7.94 -10.33 -4.58
C ALA A 24 7.54 -10.07 -3.12
N LYS A 25 8.39 -9.38 -2.34
CA LYS A 25 8.06 -9.02 -0.95
C LYS A 25 7.07 -7.86 -0.87
N VAL A 26 7.21 -6.89 -1.78
CA VAL A 26 6.27 -5.77 -1.89
C VAL A 26 4.88 -6.28 -2.30
N ASP A 27 4.83 -7.22 -3.23
CA ASP A 27 3.58 -7.83 -3.70
C ASP A 27 2.87 -8.58 -2.56
N ASP A 28 3.60 -9.39 -1.79
CA ASP A 28 3.08 -10.11 -0.62
C ASP A 28 2.58 -9.15 0.48
N LEU A 29 3.32 -8.07 0.73
CA LEU A 29 2.91 -7.02 1.66
C LEU A 29 1.60 -6.36 1.19
N ASN A 30 1.52 -5.98 -0.08
CA ASN A 30 0.33 -5.32 -0.63
C ASN A 30 -0.89 -6.24 -0.57
N GLN A 31 -0.73 -7.53 -0.90
CA GLN A 31 -1.80 -8.52 -0.78
C GLN A 31 -2.31 -8.65 0.67
N THR A 32 -1.38 -8.64 1.63
CA THR A 32 -1.72 -8.67 3.06
C THR A 32 -2.49 -7.41 3.48
N LEU A 33 -2.01 -6.24 3.04
CA LEU A 33 -2.66 -4.96 3.34
C LEU A 33 -4.06 -4.88 2.73
N GLU A 34 -4.26 -5.36 1.50
CA GLU A 34 -5.57 -5.44 0.86
C GLU A 34 -6.54 -6.33 1.64
N SER A 35 -6.06 -7.47 2.15
CA SER A 35 -6.86 -8.36 3.00
C SER A 35 -7.30 -7.65 4.28
N ILE A 36 -6.35 -6.99 4.97
CA ILE A 36 -6.63 -6.23 6.21
C ILE A 36 -7.57 -5.05 5.92
N ALA A 37 -7.45 -4.40 4.76
CA ALA A 37 -8.29 -3.27 4.39
C ALA A 37 -9.78 -3.62 4.30
N LYS A 38 -10.13 -4.90 4.06
CA LYS A 38 -11.53 -5.38 4.06
C LYS A 38 -12.19 -5.33 5.45
N GLY A 39 -11.42 -5.10 6.52
CA GLY A 39 -11.92 -4.96 7.87
C GLY A 39 -12.66 -6.22 8.35
N GLY A 40 -13.86 -6.04 8.90
CA GLY A 40 -14.71 -7.14 9.39
C GLY A 40 -15.41 -7.97 8.30
N GLY A 41 -14.99 -7.85 7.04
CA GLY A 41 -15.65 -8.45 5.87
C GLY A 41 -16.83 -7.62 5.34
N THR A 42 -17.26 -7.93 4.11
CA THR A 42 -18.30 -7.19 3.36
C THR A 42 -19.59 -7.03 4.16
N ASN A 43 -20.10 -8.13 4.73
CA ASN A 43 -21.37 -8.12 5.47
C ASN A 43 -21.33 -7.19 6.70
N SER A 44 -20.20 -7.13 7.42
CA SER A 44 -20.05 -6.25 8.58
C SER A 44 -19.93 -4.79 8.15
N CYS A 45 -19.21 -4.52 7.07
CA CYS A 45 -19.07 -3.18 6.50
C CYS A 45 -20.42 -2.67 6.00
N GLU A 46 -21.17 -3.47 5.23
CA GLU A 46 -22.51 -3.13 4.73
C GLU A 46 -23.48 -2.83 5.88
N ARG A 47 -23.48 -3.63 6.95
CA ARG A 47 -24.31 -3.39 8.14
C ARG A 47 -23.93 -2.09 8.86
N HIS A 48 -22.66 -1.70 8.85
CA HIS A 48 -22.21 -0.45 9.46
C HIS A 48 -22.64 0.75 8.62
N VAL A 49 -22.50 0.64 7.30
CA VAL A 49 -22.93 1.66 6.33
C VAL A 49 -24.45 1.82 6.32
N SER A 50 -25.22 0.73 6.40
CA SER A 50 -26.69 0.78 6.44
C SER A 50 -27.25 1.51 7.66
N ARG A 51 -26.44 1.71 8.70
CA ARG A 51 -26.76 2.54 9.87
C ARG A 51 -26.42 4.02 9.67
N GLY A 52 -26.07 4.44 8.46
CA GLY A 52 -25.68 5.81 8.12
C GLY A 52 -24.28 6.19 8.63
N LYS A 53 -23.41 5.21 8.93
CA LYS A 53 -22.09 5.46 9.50
C LYS A 53 -20.99 5.19 8.47
N LEU A 54 -20.01 6.09 8.41
CA LEU A 54 -18.78 5.88 7.67
C LEU A 54 -17.92 4.77 8.29
N LEU A 55 -17.22 3.99 7.45
CA LEU A 55 -16.20 3.04 7.92
C LEU A 55 -15.01 3.80 8.53
N PRO A 56 -14.19 3.15 9.38
CA PRO A 56 -13.05 3.81 10.01
C PRO A 56 -12.09 4.46 9.01
N ARG A 57 -11.78 3.80 7.89
CA ARG A 57 -10.90 4.34 6.85
C ARG A 57 -11.53 5.53 6.11
N ASP A 58 -12.82 5.47 5.82
CA ASP A 58 -13.55 6.58 5.19
C ASP A 58 -13.57 7.83 6.08
N ARG A 59 -13.65 7.65 7.41
CA ARG A 59 -13.55 8.76 8.36
C ARG A 59 -12.18 9.42 8.33
N ILE A 60 -11.12 8.63 8.23
CA ILE A 60 -9.74 9.14 8.13
C ILE A 60 -9.61 9.91 6.81
N LEU A 61 -10.09 9.36 5.70
CA LEU A 61 -10.05 10.04 4.40
C LEU A 61 -10.83 11.36 4.40
N GLY A 62 -11.97 11.42 5.10
CA GLY A 62 -12.72 12.68 5.24
C GLY A 62 -12.12 13.68 6.24
N LEU A 63 -11.14 13.26 7.05
CA LEU A 63 -10.43 14.11 8.02
C LEU A 63 -9.13 14.68 7.43
N LEU A 64 -8.47 13.94 6.55
CA LEU A 64 -7.25 14.39 5.90
C LEU A 64 -7.56 15.47 4.87
N ASP A 65 -6.68 16.47 4.78
CA ASP A 65 -6.78 17.51 3.76
C ASP A 65 -6.55 16.91 2.37
N GLN A 66 -7.32 17.39 1.38
CA GLN A 66 -7.15 16.97 -0.01
C GLN A 66 -5.78 17.42 -0.54
N ASP A 67 -5.11 16.53 -1.26
CA ASP A 67 -3.83 16.75 -1.97
C ASP A 67 -2.58 16.93 -1.07
N THR A 68 -2.60 16.35 0.13
CA THR A 68 -1.40 16.01 0.92
C THR A 68 -1.13 14.51 0.89
#